data_AF-A0A3R9DH50-F1
#
_entry.id   AF-A0A3R9DH50-F1
#
_cell.length_a   1.000
_cell.length_b   1.000
_cell.length_c   1.000
_cell.angle_alpha   90.00
_cell.angle_beta   90.00
_cell.angle_gamma   90.00
#
_symmetry.space_group_name_H-M   'P 1'
#
loop_
_entity.id
_entity.type
_entity.pdbx_description
1 polymer ?
#
loop_
_entity_poly.entity_id
_entity_poly.type
_entity_poly.pdbx_seq_one_letter_code
_entity_poly.pdbx_strand_id
1 'polypeptide(L)'
;MLSSPVWRGTPTLAFCAGLVCGGALTALVLVVAGSLLRAPLPVAVRWGVVAAALVAVLLREAGVWSFRLPENRRLVPDTVFRLGRHLGPLQFGFEMGTGVRTYLPSGLPYVAAIDVALTAPLPAALAAGAGFGLGRALMTTANTRYDTEGGWDGEWLAHGRILRLLTTAAFAVPLAVVIPLTSGTP
;
A
#
# COMPACT_ATOMS: atom_id res chain seq x y z
N MET A 1 4.85 -19.50 -1.28
CA MET A 1 5.04 -19.67 0.19
C MET A 1 3.71 -19.89 0.91
N LEU A 2 2.69 -19.03 0.75
CA LEU A 2 1.35 -19.21 1.34
C LEU A 2 0.51 -20.36 0.73
N SER A 3 0.90 -20.85 -0.45
CA SER A 3 0.26 -21.97 -1.14
C SER A 3 0.55 -23.34 -0.53
N SER A 4 1.59 -23.45 0.32
CA SER A 4 1.89 -24.71 1.00
C SER A 4 0.79 -25.05 2.02
N PRO A 5 0.40 -26.33 2.18
CA PRO A 5 -0.67 -26.74 3.09
C PRO A 5 -0.51 -26.23 4.53
N VAL A 6 0.74 -26.03 4.96
CA VAL A 6 1.13 -25.59 6.32
C VAL A 6 0.66 -24.17 6.65
N TRP A 7 0.48 -23.32 5.63
CA TRP A 7 0.11 -21.91 5.81
C TRP A 7 -1.39 -21.65 5.69
N ARG A 8 -2.20 -22.63 5.28
CA ARG A 8 -3.65 -22.48 5.12
C ARG A 8 -4.35 -22.32 6.48
N GLY A 9 -5.39 -21.48 6.51
CA GLY A 9 -6.22 -21.25 7.69
C GLY A 9 -5.70 -20.13 8.60
N THR A 10 -5.56 -20.43 9.90
CA THR A 10 -5.20 -19.45 10.95
C THR A 10 -3.85 -18.73 10.75
N PRO A 11 -2.79 -19.31 10.15
CA PRO A 11 -1.55 -18.59 9.84
C PRO A 11 -1.73 -17.47 8.80
N THR A 12 -2.54 -17.70 7.75
CA THR A 12 -2.88 -16.66 6.77
C THR A 12 -3.62 -15.50 7.43
N LEU A 13 -4.55 -15.77 8.34
CA LEU A 13 -5.25 -14.71 9.07
C LEU A 13 -4.31 -13.90 9.95
N ALA A 14 -3.38 -14.55 10.65
CA ALA A 14 -2.36 -13.87 11.44
C ALA A 14 -1.48 -12.96 10.57
N PHE A 15 -1.08 -13.45 9.39
CA PHE A 15 -0.34 -12.66 8.42
C PHE A 15 -1.14 -11.46 7.88
N CYS A 16 -2.41 -11.64 7.52
CA CYS A 16 -3.28 -10.55 7.09
C CYS A 16 -3.52 -9.52 8.20
N ALA A 17 -3.70 -9.97 9.44
CA ALA A 17 -3.81 -9.08 10.60
C ALA A 17 -2.53 -8.25 10.76
N GLY A 18 -1.36 -8.89 10.62
CA GLY A 18 -0.07 -8.21 10.59
C GLY A 18 -0.04 -7.11 9.55
N LEU A 19 -0.42 -7.41 8.29
CA LEU A 19 -0.44 -6.43 7.20
C LEU A 19 -1.29 -5.20 7.53
N VAL A 20 -2.49 -5.41 8.05
CA VAL A 20 -3.42 -4.32 8.42
C VAL A 20 -2.86 -3.51 9.59
N CYS A 21 -2.35 -4.16 10.63
CA CYS A 21 -1.73 -3.49 11.77
C CYS A 21 -0.50 -2.67 11.37
N GLY A 22 0.36 -3.21 10.49
CA GLY A 22 1.54 -2.50 9.98
C GLY A 22 1.16 -1.28 9.14
N GLY A 23 0.12 -1.40 8.31
CA GLY A 23 -0.42 -0.29 7.53
C GLY A 23 -1.03 0.81 8.40
N ALA A 24 -1.83 0.42 9.41
CA ALA A 24 -2.40 1.35 10.38
C ALA A 24 -1.33 2.08 11.20
N LEU A 25 -0.29 1.37 11.64
CA LEU A 25 0.84 2.00 12.34
C LEU A 25 1.56 3.01 11.45
N THR A 26 1.79 2.67 10.18
CA THR A 26 2.44 3.58 9.23
C THR A 26 1.61 4.84 9.03
N ALA A 27 0.29 4.70 8.86
CA ALA A 27 -0.60 5.84 8.78
C ALA A 27 -0.60 6.70 10.05
N LEU A 28 -0.56 6.08 11.23
CA LEU A 28 -0.44 6.80 12.49
C LEU A 28 0.85 7.63 12.56
N VAL A 29 1.98 7.02 12.20
CA VAL A 29 3.29 7.72 12.14
C VAL A 29 3.23 8.88 11.15
N LEU A 30 2.64 8.68 9.96
CA LEU A 30 2.50 9.72 8.94
C LEU A 30 1.60 10.87 9.39
N VAL A 31 0.51 10.61 10.12
CA VAL A 31 -0.33 11.67 10.69
C VAL A 31 0.41 12.46 11.75
N VAL A 32 1.11 11.77 12.65
CA VAL A 32 1.86 12.42 13.74
C VAL A 32 2.98 13.29 13.14
N ALA A 33 3.83 12.73 12.28
CA ALA A 33 4.89 13.48 11.61
C ALA A 33 4.32 14.57 10.68
N GLY A 34 3.25 14.25 9.96
CA GLY A 34 2.56 15.16 9.06
C GLY A 34 1.93 16.35 9.76
N SER A 35 1.45 16.19 10.99
CA SER A 35 0.88 17.30 11.77
C SER A 35 1.89 18.42 12.02
N LEU A 36 3.17 18.07 12.20
CA LEU A 36 4.28 19.04 12.30
C LEU A 36 4.53 19.75 10.97
N LEU A 37 4.48 19.03 9.85
CA LEU A 37 4.67 19.59 8.50
C LEU A 37 3.49 20.48 8.07
N ARG A 38 2.28 20.18 8.53
CA ARG A 38 1.08 20.96 8.24
C ARG A 38 1.15 22.35 8.87
N ALA A 39 1.73 22.49 10.06
CA ALA A 39 1.71 23.75 10.82
C ALA A 39 2.21 24.98 10.01
N PRO A 40 3.35 24.93 9.28
CA PRO A 40 3.80 26.05 8.47
C PRO A 40 3.22 26.12 7.05
N LEU A 41 2.52 25.08 6.57
CA LEU A 41 2.11 24.98 5.16
C LEU A 41 0.65 25.42 4.94
N PRO A 42 0.38 26.37 4.03
CA PRO A 42 -0.98 26.71 3.61
C PRO A 42 -1.69 25.50 2.96
N VAL A 43 -3.01 25.42 3.13
CA VAL A 43 -3.84 24.30 2.61
C VAL A 43 -3.65 24.11 1.10
N ALA A 44 -3.61 25.20 0.33
CA ALA A 44 -3.39 25.16 -1.12
C ALA A 44 -2.03 24.53 -1.49
N VAL A 45 -0.98 24.81 -0.71
CA VAL A 45 0.36 24.22 -0.95
C VAL A 45 0.34 22.73 -0.67
N ARG A 46 -0.33 22.28 0.39
CA ARG A 46 -0.45 20.87 0.74
C ARG A 46 -1.11 20.08 -0.41
N TRP A 47 -2.25 20.56 -0.90
CA TRP A 47 -2.94 19.95 -2.03
C TRP A 47 -2.16 20.06 -3.34
N GLY A 48 -1.43 21.15 -3.56
CA GLY A 48 -0.51 21.29 -4.69
C GLY A 48 0.57 20.20 -4.71
N VAL A 49 1.15 19.88 -3.54
CA VAL A 49 2.13 18.80 -3.39
C VAL A 49 1.49 17.43 -3.66
N VAL A 50 0.30 17.17 -3.12
CA VAL A 50 -0.44 15.92 -3.37
C VAL A 50 -0.76 15.74 -4.86
N ALA A 51 -1.26 16.80 -5.52
CA ALA A 51 -1.58 16.79 -6.94
C ALA A 51 -0.33 16.56 -7.80
N ALA A 52 0.77 17.25 -7.49
CA ALA A 52 2.05 17.06 -8.19
C ALA A 52 2.57 15.62 -8.04
N ALA A 53 2.51 15.05 -6.83
CA ALA A 53 2.88 13.67 -6.58
C ALA A 53 2.00 12.67 -7.36
N LEU A 54 0.68 12.89 -7.38
CA LEU A 54 -0.25 12.09 -8.14
C LEU A 54 0.08 12.11 -9.64
N VAL A 55 0.26 13.30 -10.23
CA VAL A 55 0.61 13.44 -11.65
C VAL A 55 1.93 12.75 -11.97
N ALA A 56 2.98 12.96 -11.16
CA ALA A 56 4.28 12.33 -11.36
C ALA A 56 4.19 10.80 -11.34
N VAL A 57 3.42 10.23 -10.40
CA VAL A 57 3.21 8.79 -10.31
C VAL A 57 2.36 8.27 -11.47
N LEU A 58 1.31 8.98 -11.89
CA LEU A 58 0.51 8.58 -13.05
C LEU A 58 1.33 8.56 -14.34
N LEU A 59 2.19 9.55 -14.56
CA LEU A 59 3.13 9.57 -15.68
C LEU A 59 4.10 8.39 -15.62
N ARG A 60 4.53 8.00 -14.42
CA ARG A 60 5.36 6.81 -14.21
C ARG A 60 4.62 5.51 -14.49
N GLU A 61 3.40 5.36 -13.98
CA GLU A 61 2.57 4.17 -14.20
C GLU A 61 2.17 4.01 -15.68
N ALA A 62 2.01 5.12 -16.40
CA ALA A 62 1.76 5.15 -17.85
C ALA A 62 3.02 4.88 -18.69
N GLY A 63 4.20 4.81 -18.09
CA GLY A 63 5.47 4.63 -18.80
C GLY A 63 5.99 5.87 -19.53
N VAL A 64 5.39 7.05 -19.30
CA VAL A 64 5.81 8.32 -19.91
C VAL A 64 7.09 8.85 -19.25
N TRP A 65 7.26 8.63 -17.95
CA TRP A 65 8.43 9.07 -17.20
C TRP A 65 8.98 7.95 -16.32
N SER A 66 10.28 7.66 -16.40
CA SER A 66 10.94 6.71 -15.50
C SER A 66 11.78 7.41 -14.44
N PHE A 67 11.47 7.13 -13.18
CA PHE A 67 12.33 7.47 -12.04
C PHE A 67 12.30 6.36 -11.00
N ARG A 68 13.37 6.27 -10.22
CA ARG A 68 13.52 5.25 -9.17
C ARG A 68 12.79 5.72 -7.92
N LEU A 69 11.90 4.88 -7.41
CA LEU A 69 11.30 5.06 -6.10
C LEU A 69 12.20 4.42 -5.03
N PRO A 70 12.16 4.90 -3.77
CA PRO A 70 12.87 4.28 -2.67
C PRO A 70 12.35 2.87 -2.40
N GLU A 71 12.96 1.86 -3.02
CA GLU A 71 12.52 0.46 -2.93
C GLU A 71 13.53 -0.38 -2.15
N ASN A 72 13.06 -1.10 -1.13
CA ASN A 72 13.87 -2.09 -0.43
C ASN A 72 13.74 -3.44 -1.16
N ARG A 73 14.80 -3.85 -1.86
CA ARG A 73 14.84 -5.09 -2.67
C ARG A 73 15.20 -6.34 -1.87
N ARG A 74 15.15 -6.28 -0.54
CA ARG A 74 15.42 -7.46 0.29
C ARG A 74 14.28 -8.46 0.09
N LEU A 75 14.65 -9.65 -0.39
CA LEU A 75 13.77 -10.82 -0.37
C LEU A 75 13.59 -11.28 1.08
N VAL A 76 12.46 -11.94 1.35
CA VAL A 76 11.99 -12.33 2.68
C VAL A 76 13.12 -13.02 3.49
N PRO A 77 13.49 -12.51 4.68
CA PRO A 77 14.48 -13.16 5.53
C PRO A 77 14.00 -14.54 6.02
N ASP A 78 14.89 -15.54 5.99
CA ASP A 78 14.59 -16.89 6.50
C ASP A 78 14.32 -16.92 8.03
N THR A 79 14.55 -15.81 8.73
CA THR A 79 14.28 -15.70 10.18
C THR A 79 12.80 -15.68 10.53
N VAL A 80 11.89 -15.49 9.57
CA VAL A 80 10.43 -15.51 9.78
C VAL A 80 9.94 -16.85 10.33
N PHE A 81 10.68 -17.95 10.10
CA PHE A 81 10.31 -19.29 10.57
C PHE A 81 10.61 -19.53 12.06
N ARG A 82 11.28 -18.61 12.78
CA ARG A 82 11.75 -18.85 14.15
C ARG A 82 10.68 -18.68 15.23
N LEU A 83 9.62 -17.90 14.99
CA LEU A 83 8.59 -17.56 15.99
C LEU A 83 7.37 -18.49 15.99
N GLY A 84 7.44 -19.63 15.31
CA GLY A 84 6.36 -20.61 15.30
C GLY A 84 5.20 -20.24 14.38
N ARG A 85 4.12 -21.03 14.47
CA ARG A 85 3.07 -21.14 13.45
C ARG A 85 2.21 -19.88 13.25
N HIS A 86 2.12 -18.98 14.23
CA HIS A 86 1.25 -17.79 14.16
C HIS A 86 2.02 -16.48 14.29
N LEU A 87 2.99 -16.41 15.20
CA LEU A 87 3.75 -15.18 15.44
C LEU A 87 4.72 -14.86 14.30
N GLY A 88 5.32 -15.88 13.66
CA GLY A 88 6.14 -15.69 12.45
C GLY A 88 5.34 -15.02 11.31
N PRO A 89 4.21 -15.61 10.87
CA PRO A 89 3.32 -14.98 9.91
C PRO A 89 2.86 -13.57 10.30
N LEU A 90 2.48 -13.37 11.57
CA LEU A 90 2.02 -12.07 12.08
C LEU A 90 3.11 -11.00 11.98
N GLN A 91 4.32 -11.28 12.47
CA GLN A 91 5.45 -10.35 12.40
C GLN A 91 5.80 -10.04 10.95
N PHE A 92 5.89 -11.06 10.10
CA PHE A 92 6.21 -10.84 8.70
C PHE A 92 5.14 -10.02 7.98
N GLY A 93 3.86 -10.32 8.25
CA GLY A 93 2.74 -9.51 7.78
C GLY A 93 2.86 -8.07 8.25
N PHE A 94 3.21 -7.85 9.52
CA PHE A 94 3.41 -6.52 10.08
C PHE A 94 4.54 -5.74 9.38
N GLU A 95 5.72 -6.35 9.25
CA GLU A 95 6.85 -5.74 8.54
C GLU A 95 6.50 -5.43 7.07
N MET A 96 5.86 -6.37 6.38
CA MET A 96 5.33 -6.19 5.03
C MET A 96 4.26 -5.11 4.94
N GLY A 97 3.46 -4.95 6.00
CA GLY A 97 2.36 -3.99 6.11
C GLY A 97 2.85 -2.58 6.34
N THR A 98 4.07 -2.39 6.87
CA THR A 98 4.65 -1.04 6.98
C THR A 98 5.10 -0.46 5.64
N GLY A 99 5.30 -1.29 4.62
CA GLY A 99 5.82 -0.85 3.32
C GLY A 99 7.30 -0.42 3.31
N VAL A 100 7.99 -0.39 4.47
CA VAL A 100 9.38 0.07 4.57
C VAL A 100 10.39 -1.01 4.18
N ARG A 101 10.07 -2.28 4.46
CA ARG A 101 11.00 -3.41 4.26
C ARG A 101 10.80 -4.17 2.97
N THR A 102 9.68 -3.97 2.27
CA THR A 102 9.29 -4.81 1.14
C THR A 102 8.95 -4.01 -0.09
N TYR A 103 9.28 -4.58 -1.24
CA TYR A 103 8.96 -4.02 -2.55
C TYR A 103 7.49 -3.63 -2.69
N LEU A 104 7.26 -2.42 -3.21
CA LEU A 104 5.96 -1.90 -3.61
C LEU A 104 5.85 -1.97 -5.15
N PRO A 105 4.85 -2.68 -5.70
CA PRO A 105 4.74 -2.88 -7.14
C PRO A 105 4.28 -1.64 -7.92
N SER A 106 3.88 -0.58 -7.22
CA SER A 106 3.34 0.65 -7.79
C SER A 106 3.79 1.86 -6.97
N GLY A 107 3.80 3.04 -7.62
CA GLY A 107 4.03 4.32 -6.97
C GLY A 107 2.85 4.86 -6.16
N LEU A 108 1.64 4.31 -6.33
CA LEU A 108 0.41 4.81 -5.69
C LEU A 108 0.48 4.86 -4.15
N PRO A 109 1.09 3.88 -3.44
CA PRO A 109 1.23 3.97 -1.99
C PRO A 109 2.08 5.16 -1.51
N TYR A 110 3.01 5.66 -2.32
CA TYR A 110 3.77 6.87 -1.98
C TYR A 110 2.88 8.11 -2.07
N VAL A 111 1.99 8.18 -3.07
CA VAL A 111 0.99 9.27 -3.17
C VAL A 111 0.06 9.22 -1.97
N ALA A 112 -0.43 8.02 -1.60
CA ALA A 112 -1.26 7.82 -0.43
C ALA A 112 -0.55 8.27 0.86
N ALA A 113 0.74 7.96 1.00
CA ALA A 113 1.53 8.39 2.16
C ALA A 113 1.68 9.92 2.24
N ILE A 114 1.90 10.57 1.09
CA ILE A 114 1.99 12.05 1.01
C ILE A 114 0.65 12.68 1.35
N ASP A 115 -0.45 12.18 0.79
CA ASP A 115 -1.80 12.65 1.08
C ASP A 115 -2.14 12.48 2.57
N VAL A 116 -1.91 11.29 3.12
CA VAL A 116 -2.10 11.02 4.56
C VAL A 116 -1.26 11.96 5.42
N ALA A 117 0.00 12.21 5.06
CA ALA A 117 0.86 13.10 5.84
C ALA A 117 0.38 14.56 5.78
N LEU A 118 -0.10 15.04 4.63
CA LEU A 118 -0.38 16.47 4.42
C LEU A 118 -1.83 16.88 4.66
N THR A 119 -2.80 15.98 4.48
CA THR A 119 -4.22 16.38 4.40
C THR A 119 -5.12 15.58 5.35
N ALA A 120 -4.84 14.29 5.56
CA ALA A 120 -5.81 13.39 6.19
C ALA A 120 -6.00 13.65 7.71
N PRO A 121 -7.24 13.71 8.21
CA PRO A 121 -7.51 13.56 9.65
C PRO A 121 -7.26 12.11 10.10
N LEU A 122 -7.10 11.90 11.41
CA LEU A 122 -6.74 10.59 11.97
C LEU A 122 -7.64 9.43 11.52
N PRO A 123 -8.99 9.54 11.50
CA PRO A 123 -9.84 8.44 11.05
C PRO A 123 -9.61 8.06 9.58
N ALA A 124 -9.46 9.06 8.71
CA ALA A 124 -9.21 8.84 7.28
C ALA A 124 -7.82 8.22 7.05
N ALA A 125 -6.82 8.65 7.82
CA ALA A 125 -5.50 8.06 7.76
C ALA A 125 -5.49 6.58 8.18
N LEU A 126 -6.16 6.25 9.30
CA LEU A 126 -6.27 4.86 9.73
C LEU A 126 -7.02 4.01 8.70
N ALA A 127 -8.08 4.54 8.09
CA ALA A 127 -8.78 3.86 7.00
C ALA A 127 -7.88 3.64 5.78
N ALA A 128 -7.07 4.63 5.39
CA ALA A 128 -6.10 4.51 4.30
C ALA A 128 -5.00 3.48 4.61
N GLY A 129 -4.46 3.49 5.84
CA GLY A 129 -3.47 2.51 6.30
C GLY A 129 -4.03 1.08 6.35
N ALA A 130 -5.25 0.91 6.86
CA ALA A 130 -5.94 -0.37 6.84
C ALA A 130 -6.24 -0.83 5.40
N GLY A 131 -6.71 0.07 4.53
CA GLY A 131 -6.94 -0.19 3.12
C GLY A 131 -5.68 -0.63 2.37
N PHE A 132 -4.54 0.01 2.65
CA PHE A 132 -3.23 -0.41 2.14
C PHE A 132 -2.87 -1.84 2.59
N GLY A 133 -3.00 -2.13 3.88
CA GLY A 133 -2.77 -3.47 4.43
C GLY A 133 -3.71 -4.53 3.83
N LEU A 134 -4.98 -4.20 3.65
CA LEU A 134 -5.99 -5.07 3.02
C LEU A 134 -5.68 -5.31 1.54
N GLY A 135 -5.30 -4.28 0.78
CA GLY A 135 -4.91 -4.42 -0.63
C GLY A 135 -3.70 -5.35 -0.79
N ARG A 136 -2.72 -5.22 0.11
CA ARG A 136 -1.57 -6.13 0.20
C ARG A 136 -2.00 -7.56 0.56
N ALA A 137 -2.91 -7.71 1.53
CA ALA A 137 -3.43 -9.01 1.93
C ALA A 137 -4.14 -9.70 0.75
N LEU A 138 -5.01 -8.98 0.03
CA LEU A 138 -5.67 -9.48 -1.18
C LEU A 138 -4.66 -9.90 -2.24
N MET A 139 -3.67 -9.05 -2.54
CA MET A 139 -2.63 -9.36 -3.53
C MET A 139 -1.87 -10.64 -3.18
N THR A 140 -1.48 -10.81 -1.91
CA THR A 140 -0.68 -11.97 -1.47
C THR A 140 -1.48 -13.26 -1.31
N THR A 141 -2.79 -13.16 -1.06
CA THR A 141 -3.65 -14.33 -0.84
C THR A 141 -4.44 -14.72 -2.09
N ALA A 142 -4.52 -13.87 -3.12
CA ALA A 142 -5.27 -14.16 -4.33
C ALA A 142 -4.79 -15.42 -5.07
N ASN A 143 -3.49 -15.73 -5.00
CA ASN A 143 -2.94 -16.96 -5.58
C ASN A 143 -3.35 -18.26 -4.85
N THR A 144 -3.91 -18.17 -3.65
CA THR A 144 -4.20 -19.37 -2.83
C THR A 144 -5.34 -20.23 -3.38
N ARG A 145 -6.13 -19.66 -4.30
CA ARG A 145 -7.24 -20.34 -4.99
C ARG A 145 -6.84 -21.00 -6.31
N TYR A 146 -5.58 -20.84 -6.72
CA TYR A 146 -5.07 -21.37 -7.98
C TYR A 146 -4.18 -22.59 -7.75
N ASP A 147 -4.24 -23.53 -8.68
CA ASP A 147 -3.48 -24.77 -8.63
C ASP A 147 -1.99 -24.53 -8.91
N THR A 148 -1.15 -25.52 -8.59
CA THR A 148 0.31 -25.38 -8.64
C THR A 148 0.87 -25.36 -10.07
N GLU A 149 0.04 -25.67 -11.07
CA GLU A 149 0.38 -25.75 -12.50
C GLU A 149 0.40 -24.38 -13.21
N GLY A 150 0.78 -23.30 -12.50
CA GLY A 150 1.00 -21.99 -13.11
C GLY A 150 -0.26 -21.22 -13.53
N GLY A 151 -1.46 -21.68 -13.14
CA GLY A 151 -2.72 -21.01 -13.49
C GLY A 151 -2.81 -19.56 -13.00
N TRP A 152 -2.21 -19.26 -11.84
CA TRP A 152 -2.13 -17.88 -11.33
C TRP A 152 -1.28 -16.97 -12.23
N ASP A 153 -0.12 -17.46 -12.68
CA ASP A 153 0.81 -16.65 -13.47
C ASP A 153 0.23 -16.34 -14.85
N GLY A 154 -0.48 -17.31 -15.46
CA GLY A 154 -1.21 -17.11 -16.70
C GLY A 154 -2.30 -16.03 -16.57
N GLU A 155 -3.14 -16.12 -15.54
CA GLU A 155 -4.18 -15.12 -15.28
C GLU A 155 -3.61 -13.72 -14.99
N TRP A 156 -2.51 -13.66 -14.23
CA TRP A 156 -1.82 -12.41 -13.92
C TRP A 156 -1.25 -11.75 -15.17
N LEU A 157 -0.67 -12.53 -16.09
CA LEU A 157 -0.17 -12.02 -17.36
C LEU A 157 -1.30 -11.55 -18.28
N ALA A 158 -2.40 -12.30 -18.34
CA ALA A 158 -3.56 -11.96 -19.16
C ALA A 158 -4.25 -10.66 -18.69
N HIS A 159 -4.38 -10.47 -17.38
CA HIS A 159 -5.17 -9.38 -16.80
C HIS A 159 -4.33 -8.25 -16.18
N GLY A 160 -3.00 -8.36 -16.13
CA GLY A 160 -2.13 -7.42 -15.41
C GLY A 160 -2.25 -5.97 -15.88
N ARG A 161 -2.48 -5.72 -17.18
CA ARG A 161 -2.74 -4.36 -17.70
C ARG A 161 -4.07 -3.81 -17.17
N ILE A 162 -5.13 -4.61 -17.23
CA ILE A 162 -6.47 -4.21 -16.77
C ILE A 162 -6.45 -3.97 -15.26
N LEU A 163 -5.86 -4.88 -14.48
CA LEU A 163 -5.72 -4.72 -13.02
C LEU A 163 -4.96 -3.45 -12.66
N ARG A 164 -3.87 -3.12 -13.38
CA ARG A 164 -3.14 -1.87 -13.17
C ARG A 164 -4.01 -0.65 -13.45
N LEU A 165 -4.76 -0.65 -14.56
CA LEU A 165 -5.64 0.46 -14.91
C LEU A 165 -6.76 0.64 -13.88
N LEU A 166 -7.43 -0.46 -13.49
CA LEU A 166 -8.52 -0.42 -12.52
C LEU A 166 -8.04 0.04 -11.14
N THR A 167 -6.92 -0.48 -10.65
CA THR A 167 -6.36 -0.07 -9.35
C THR A 167 -5.87 1.38 -9.37
N THR A 168 -5.26 1.81 -10.47
CA THR A 168 -4.85 3.21 -10.66
C THR A 168 -6.06 4.14 -10.68
N ALA A 169 -7.10 3.80 -11.44
CA ALA A 169 -8.33 4.59 -11.53
C ALA A 169 -9.08 4.63 -10.19
N ALA A 170 -9.20 3.48 -9.51
CA ALA A 170 -9.85 3.38 -8.20
C ALA A 170 -9.15 4.22 -7.12
N PHE A 171 -7.85 4.46 -7.26
CA PHE A 171 -7.11 5.36 -6.38
C PHE A 171 -7.18 6.83 -6.83
N ALA A 172 -6.89 7.09 -8.10
CA ALA A 172 -6.70 8.44 -8.63
C ALA A 172 -8.02 9.22 -8.73
N VAL A 173 -9.13 8.58 -9.10
CA VAL A 173 -10.42 9.26 -9.31
C VAL A 173 -10.97 9.84 -7.99
N PRO A 174 -11.09 9.09 -6.89
CA PRO A 174 -11.52 9.66 -5.62
C PRO A 174 -10.60 10.78 -5.13
N LEU A 175 -9.28 10.60 -5.25
CA LEU A 175 -8.31 11.61 -4.83
C LEU A 175 -8.43 12.90 -5.65
N ALA A 176 -8.58 12.78 -6.97
CA ALA A 176 -8.77 13.92 -7.87
C ALA A 176 -10.08 14.69 -7.60
N VAL A 177 -11.12 14.01 -7.09
CA VAL A 177 -12.38 14.66 -6.66
C VAL A 177 -12.20 15.40 -5.33
N VAL A 178 -11.46 14.84 -4.38
CA VAL A 178 -11.25 15.43 -3.05
C VAL A 178 -10.38 16.69 -3.10
N ILE A 179 -9.35 16.72 -3.95
CA ILE A 179 -8.43 17.87 -4.10
C ILE A 179 -9.19 19.20 -4.28
N PRO A 180 -10.06 19.38 -5.30
CA PRO A 180 -10.74 20.66 -5.53
C PRO A 180 -11.78 21.00 -4.45
N LEU A 181 -12.46 19.99 -3.87
CA LEU A 181 -13.49 20.20 -2.85
C LEU A 181 -12.92 20.80 -1.55
N THR A 182 -11.66 20.52 -1.26
CA THR A 182 -11.01 20.89 0.00
C THR A 182 -9.94 21.98 -0.17
N SER A 183 -9.49 22.24 -1.41
CA SER A 183 -8.64 23.40 -1.71
C SER A 183 -9.42 24.72 -1.84
N GLY A 184 -10.74 24.65 -2.03
CA GLY A 184 -11.62 25.81 -2.25
C GLY A 184 -12.31 26.36 -1.00
N THR A 185 -12.14 25.74 0.17
CA THR A 185 -12.70 26.26 1.43
C THR A 185 -11.77 27.34 1.99
N PRO A 186 -12.23 28.60 2.14
CA PRO A 186 -11.45 29.68 2.74
C PRO A 186 -11.11 29.44 4.21
#